data_AF-A0A7S2LJD3-F1
#
_entry.id   AF-A0A7S2LJD3-F1
#
_cell.length_a   1.000
_cell.length_b   1.000
_cell.length_c   1.000
_cell.angle_alpha   90.00
_cell.angle_beta   90.00
_cell.angle_gamma   90.00
#
_symmetry.space_group_name_H-M   'P 1'
#
loop_
_entity.id
_entity.type
_entity.pdbx_description
1 polymer ?
#
loop_
_entity_poly.entity_id
_entity_poly.type
_entity_poly.pdbx_seq_one_letter_code
_entity_poly.pdbx_strand_id
1 'polypeptide(L)'
;QRREGYDRTCRVIDTENVGYSYGKDVCVKERYWSMDGVRKAVEYFLRQNLKVVLVYKRDQVLQVRDIGSPDVSYVKAVGSTDDIFVLKEAKKRNCPWVSLDNFREWKTDPRLSGELKEWVNAAAPRIQVRWAWSSGDFEPDLDLLP
;
A
#
# COMPACT_ATOMS: atom_id res chain seq x y z
N GLN A 1 17.56 -15.55 -20.43
CA GLN A 1 16.65 -15.47 -19.26
C GLN A 1 16.81 -14.11 -18.61
N ARG A 2 15.94 -13.14 -18.88
CA ARG A 2 15.95 -11.88 -18.12
C ARG A 2 15.37 -12.20 -16.74
N ARG A 3 16.14 -12.00 -15.67
CA ARG A 3 15.55 -11.89 -14.32
C ARG A 3 14.75 -10.59 -14.33
N GLU A 4 13.46 -10.68 -14.63
CA GLU A 4 12.54 -9.55 -14.50
C GLU A 4 12.38 -9.24 -13.01
N GLY A 5 13.19 -8.31 -12.52
CA GLY A 5 13.11 -7.80 -11.16
C GLY A 5 11.97 -6.78 -11.04
N TYR A 6 11.32 -6.77 -9.89
CA TYR A 6 10.40 -5.70 -9.50
C TYR A 6 11.17 -4.43 -9.17
N ASP A 7 10.60 -3.26 -9.43
CA ASP A 7 11.13 -1.97 -8.99
C ASP A 7 11.07 -1.89 -7.46
N ARG A 8 12.24 -2.00 -6.85
CA ARG A 8 12.41 -1.93 -5.39
C ARG A 8 12.50 -0.51 -4.86
N THR A 9 12.53 0.51 -5.71
CA THR A 9 12.65 1.91 -5.30
C THR A 9 11.30 2.59 -5.04
N CYS A 10 10.19 1.89 -5.30
CA CYS A 10 8.83 2.42 -5.19
C CYS A 10 7.92 1.49 -4.39
N ARG A 11 6.98 2.06 -3.62
CA ARG A 11 5.91 1.32 -2.92
C ARG A 11 4.54 1.93 -3.21
N VAL A 12 3.56 1.09 -3.53
CA VAL A 12 2.15 1.51 -3.59
C VAL A 12 1.48 1.22 -2.26
N ILE A 13 0.96 2.24 -1.59
CA ILE A 13 0.37 2.12 -0.25
C ILE A 13 -1.15 2.16 -0.34
N ASP A 14 -1.77 1.14 0.22
CA ASP A 14 -3.20 1.10 0.50
C ASP A 14 -3.51 1.91 1.78
N THR A 15 -3.92 3.16 1.60
CA THR A 15 -4.09 4.08 2.74
C THR A 15 -5.31 3.77 3.60
N GLU A 16 -6.35 3.12 3.07
CA GLU A 16 -7.47 2.67 3.89
C GLU A 16 -7.02 1.54 4.80
N ASN A 17 -6.34 0.52 4.25
CA ASN A 17 -5.87 -0.62 5.05
C ASN A 17 -4.88 -0.20 6.13
N VAL A 18 -3.90 0.66 5.79
CA VAL A 18 -2.94 1.21 6.76
C VAL A 18 -3.65 2.02 7.85
N GLY A 19 -4.52 2.96 7.47
CA GLY A 19 -5.17 3.84 8.44
C GLY A 19 -6.13 3.09 9.37
N TYR A 20 -6.89 2.11 8.87
CA TYR A 20 -7.74 1.27 9.70
C TYR A 20 -6.95 0.31 10.59
N SER A 21 -5.85 -0.27 10.09
CA SER A 21 -4.99 -1.11 10.93
C SER A 21 -4.42 -0.30 12.10
N TYR A 22 -3.93 0.92 11.87
CA TYR A 22 -3.44 1.75 12.97
C TYR A 22 -4.54 2.10 13.97
N GLY A 23 -5.72 2.52 13.49
CA GLY A 23 -6.82 2.87 14.37
C GLY A 23 -7.30 1.70 15.22
N LYS A 24 -7.29 0.49 14.66
CA LYS A 24 -7.61 -0.74 15.37
C LYS A 24 -6.50 -1.14 16.36
N ASP A 25 -5.26 -1.25 15.90
CA ASP A 25 -4.20 -1.95 16.63
C ASP A 25 -3.42 -1.01 17.58
N VAL A 26 -3.35 0.29 17.26
CA VAL A 26 -2.63 1.28 18.06
C VAL A 26 -3.58 2.19 18.83
N CYS A 27 -4.62 2.72 18.17
CA CYS A 27 -5.61 3.55 18.86
C CYS A 27 -6.64 2.74 19.64
N VAL A 28 -6.67 1.41 19.49
CA VAL A 28 -7.60 0.47 20.14
C VAL A 28 -9.07 0.85 19.90
N LYS A 29 -9.38 1.31 18.68
CA LYS A 29 -10.73 1.71 18.27
C LYS A 29 -11.17 0.93 17.04
N GLU A 30 -12.19 0.10 17.21
CA GLU A 30 -12.77 -0.63 16.08
C GLU A 30 -13.33 0.32 15.02
N ARG A 31 -13.13 -0.02 13.74
CA ARG A 31 -13.60 0.77 12.58
C ARG A 31 -13.17 2.23 12.61
N TYR A 32 -12.07 2.55 13.30
CA TYR A 32 -11.47 3.87 13.29
C TYR A 32 -10.36 3.91 12.26
N TRP A 33 -10.43 4.86 11.34
CA TRP A 33 -9.36 5.15 10.40
C TRP A 33 -8.51 6.29 10.95
N SER A 34 -7.19 6.10 11.03
CA SER A 34 -6.26 7.08 11.56
C SER A 34 -5.28 7.58 10.50
N MET A 35 -5.19 8.90 10.34
CA MET A 35 -4.22 9.56 9.47
C MET A 35 -2.78 9.37 9.97
N ASP A 36 -2.58 9.21 11.28
CA ASP A 36 -1.25 9.06 11.86
C ASP A 36 -0.57 7.76 11.43
N GLY A 37 -1.34 6.68 11.29
CA GLY A 37 -0.84 5.43 10.72
C GLY A 37 -0.34 5.61 9.29
N VAL A 38 -1.10 6.34 8.46
CA VAL A 38 -0.70 6.63 7.08
C VAL A 38 0.59 7.47 7.04
N ARG A 39 0.69 8.52 7.87
CA ARG A 39 1.91 9.34 7.97
C ARG A 39 3.13 8.50 8.36
N LYS A 40 3.01 7.66 9.39
CA LYS A 40 4.13 6.82 9.86
C LYS A 40 4.61 5.83 8.81
N ALA A 41 3.69 5.20 8.08
CA ALA A 41 4.06 4.32 6.97
C ALA A 41 4.81 5.09 5.87
N VAL A 42 4.35 6.29 5.50
CA VAL A 42 5.02 7.15 4.52
C VAL A 42 6.41 7.54 4.98
N GLU A 43 6.54 8.06 6.20
CA GLU A 43 7.82 8.48 6.78
C GLU A 43 8.80 7.31 6.90
N TYR A 44 8.32 6.10 7.19
CA TYR A 44 9.15 4.90 7.16
C TYR A 44 9.80 4.72 5.78
N PHE A 45 9.00 4.64 4.71
CA PHE A 45 9.53 4.37 3.37
C PHE A 45 10.38 5.54 2.83
N LEU A 46 10.00 6.79 3.11
CA LEU A 46 10.80 7.95 2.72
C LEU A 46 12.18 7.94 3.40
N ARG A 47 12.29 7.54 4.67
CA ARG A 47 13.58 7.37 5.37
C ARG A 47 14.47 6.29 4.75
N GLN A 48 13.87 5.33 4.04
CA GLN A 48 14.59 4.32 3.26
C GLN A 48 14.95 4.81 1.84
N ASN A 49 14.78 6.10 1.54
CA ASN A 49 14.94 6.70 0.21
C ASN A 49 14.05 6.06 -0.86
N LEU A 50 12.83 5.67 -0.48
CA LEU A 50 11.86 5.07 -1.40
C LEU A 50 10.79 6.07 -1.82
N LYS A 51 10.36 5.94 -3.07
CA LYS A 51 9.17 6.62 -3.59
C LYS A 51 7.92 5.94 -3.09
N VAL A 52 6.90 6.72 -2.77
CA VAL A 52 5.60 6.20 -2.31
C VAL A 52 4.49 6.70 -3.21
N VAL A 53 3.57 5.79 -3.54
CA VAL A 53 2.33 6.10 -4.27
C VAL A 53 1.18 5.81 -3.33
N LEU A 54 0.49 6.85 -2.89
CA LEU A 54 -0.66 6.73 -2.01
C LEU A 54 -1.92 6.51 -2.82
N VAL A 55 -2.52 5.33 -2.70
CA VAL A 55 -3.87 5.08 -3.21
C VAL A 55 -4.84 5.38 -2.08
N TYR A 56 -5.72 6.36 -2.31
CA TYR A 56 -6.56 6.92 -1.25
C TYR A 56 -8.00 7.16 -1.67
N LYS A 57 -8.93 7.00 -0.73
CA LYS A 57 -10.33 7.43 -0.86
C LYS A 57 -10.60 8.74 -0.11
N ARG A 58 -9.93 8.90 1.04
CA ARG A 58 -10.10 10.01 1.98
C ARG A 58 -9.22 11.20 1.66
N ASP A 59 -9.83 12.36 1.46
CA ASP A 59 -9.08 13.59 1.17
C ASP A 59 -8.17 14.02 2.34
N GLN A 60 -8.38 13.52 3.56
CA GLN A 60 -7.44 13.70 4.68
C GLN A 60 -6.02 13.24 4.34
N VAL A 61 -5.85 12.24 3.45
CA VAL A 61 -4.53 11.76 3.00
C VAL A 61 -3.73 12.86 2.30
N LEU A 62 -4.37 13.88 1.76
CA LEU A 62 -3.66 15.01 1.14
C LEU A 62 -2.87 15.84 2.16
N GLN A 63 -3.13 15.71 3.46
CA GLN A 63 -2.32 16.31 4.52
C GLN A 63 -0.89 15.72 4.58
N VAL A 64 -0.63 14.58 3.92
CA VAL A 64 0.74 14.08 3.75
C VAL A 64 1.60 15.06 2.94
N ARG A 65 1.00 15.97 2.16
CA ARG A 65 1.75 17.00 1.42
C ARG A 65 2.59 17.89 2.34
N ASP A 66 2.20 18.01 3.61
CA ASP A 66 2.95 18.77 4.62
C ASP A 66 4.34 18.16 4.90
N ILE A 67 4.57 16.89 4.55
CA ILE A 67 5.90 16.26 4.57
C ILE A 67 6.85 16.91 3.55
N GLY A 68 6.32 17.54 2.48
CA GLY A 68 7.11 18.30 1.52
C GLY A 68 8.03 17.49 0.61
N SER A 69 7.90 16.16 0.59
CA SER A 69 8.75 15.30 -0.25
C SER A 69 8.22 15.18 -1.68
N PRO A 70 9.07 15.38 -2.71
CA PRO A 70 8.69 15.14 -4.11
C PRO A 70 8.52 13.65 -4.44
N ASP A 71 8.95 12.75 -3.54
CA ASP A 71 8.89 11.30 -3.72
C ASP A 71 7.52 10.70 -3.34
N VAL A 72 6.54 11.55 -3.02
CA VAL A 72 5.15 11.15 -2.73
C VAL A 72 4.24 11.46 -3.93
N SER A 73 3.64 10.41 -4.49
CA SER A 73 2.60 10.51 -5.52
C SER A 73 1.22 10.15 -4.95
N TYR A 74 0.15 10.70 -5.51
CA TYR A 74 -1.21 10.55 -5.02
C TYR A 74 -2.13 10.01 -6.12
N VAL A 75 -2.89 8.96 -5.80
CA VAL A 75 -3.88 8.35 -6.71
C VAL A 75 -5.21 8.23 -5.97
N LYS A 76 -6.19 9.04 -6.37
CA LYS A 76 -7.53 8.98 -5.78
C LYS A 76 -8.29 7.76 -6.33
N ALA A 77 -8.61 6.81 -5.46
CA ALA A 77 -9.53 5.73 -5.78
C ALA A 77 -10.96 6.26 -5.77
N VAL A 78 -11.72 5.94 -6.82
CA VAL A 78 -13.13 6.32 -6.94
C VAL A 78 -14.00 5.08 -6.79
N GLY A 79 -15.06 5.19 -5.99
CA GLY A 79 -15.98 4.08 -5.70
C GLY A 79 -15.50 3.15 -4.59
N SER A 80 -16.07 1.95 -4.50
CA SER A 80 -15.80 0.97 -3.44
C SER A 80 -14.55 0.11 -3.66
N THR A 81 -13.66 0.46 -4.61
CA THR A 81 -12.62 -0.45 -5.15
C THR A 81 -11.20 0.10 -5.06
N ASP A 82 -10.81 0.69 -3.93
CA ASP A 82 -9.41 1.05 -3.65
C ASP A 82 -8.44 -0.12 -3.90
N ASP A 83 -8.79 -1.32 -3.48
CA ASP A 83 -7.99 -2.52 -3.68
C ASP A 83 -7.57 -2.73 -5.15
N ILE A 84 -8.51 -2.52 -6.07
CA ILE A 84 -8.26 -2.66 -7.51
C ILE A 84 -7.29 -1.58 -7.99
N PHE A 85 -7.41 -0.35 -7.47
CA PHE A 85 -6.49 0.74 -7.82
C PHE A 85 -5.08 0.47 -7.27
N VAL A 86 -4.95 -0.04 -6.04
CA VAL A 86 -3.66 -0.45 -5.45
C VAL A 86 -2.95 -1.44 -6.38
N LEU A 87 -3.64 -2.50 -6.79
CA LEU A 87 -3.06 -3.55 -7.62
C LEU A 87 -2.75 -3.09 -9.04
N LYS A 88 -3.62 -2.27 -9.65
CA LYS A 88 -3.37 -1.68 -10.97
C LYS A 88 -2.14 -0.78 -10.95
N GLU A 89 -2.02 0.07 -9.94
CA GLU A 89 -0.87 0.98 -9.82
C GLU A 89 0.43 0.23 -9.53
N ALA A 90 0.37 -0.81 -8.69
CA ALA A 90 1.52 -1.67 -8.38
C ALA A 90 2.00 -2.43 -9.63
N LYS A 91 1.08 -3.04 -10.39
CA LYS A 91 1.39 -3.71 -11.65
C LYS A 91 1.97 -2.74 -12.68
N LYS A 92 1.33 -1.58 -12.86
CA LYS A 92 1.78 -0.53 -13.80
C LYS A 92 3.20 -0.07 -13.53
N ARG A 93 3.60 0.01 -12.26
CA ARG A 93 4.96 0.38 -11.82
C ARG A 93 5.90 -0.80 -11.64
N ASN A 94 5.38 -2.02 -11.77
CA ASN A 94 6.10 -3.25 -11.49
C ASN A 94 6.77 -3.23 -10.10
N CYS A 95 6.09 -2.72 -9.07
CA CYS A 95 6.67 -2.48 -7.75
C CYS A 95 5.83 -3.12 -6.61
N PRO A 96 6.42 -3.33 -5.42
CA PRO A 96 5.69 -3.86 -4.25
C PRO A 96 4.52 -2.97 -3.81
N TRP A 97 3.50 -3.59 -3.22
CA TRP A 97 2.38 -2.88 -2.59
C TRP A 97 2.29 -3.19 -1.10
N VAL A 98 1.78 -2.23 -0.35
CA VAL A 98 1.68 -2.26 1.12
C VAL A 98 0.20 -2.41 1.47
N SER A 99 -0.21 -3.62 1.85
CA SER A 99 -1.55 -3.92 2.39
C SER A 99 -1.50 -5.22 3.19
N LEU A 100 -2.25 -5.31 4.29
CA LEU A 100 -2.51 -6.55 5.02
C LEU A 100 -3.63 -7.38 4.38
N ASP A 101 -4.40 -6.79 3.47
CA ASP A 101 -5.45 -7.53 2.81
C ASP A 101 -4.84 -8.64 1.93
N ASN A 102 -5.39 -9.83 2.05
CA ASN A 102 -5.11 -10.94 1.13
C ASN A 102 -5.97 -10.83 -0.14
N PHE A 103 -6.75 -9.75 -0.22
CA PHE A 103 -7.68 -9.37 -1.25
C PHE A 103 -8.71 -10.45 -1.56
N ARG A 104 -8.97 -11.42 -0.67
CA ARG A 104 -9.59 -12.74 -0.95
C ARG A 104 -10.84 -12.71 -1.85
N GLU A 105 -11.64 -11.65 -1.79
CA GLU A 105 -12.84 -11.42 -2.60
C GLU A 105 -12.57 -11.18 -4.10
N TRP A 106 -11.33 -10.86 -4.46
CA TRP A 106 -10.84 -10.58 -5.81
C TRP A 106 -10.81 -11.75 -6.80
N LYS A 107 -10.67 -12.99 -6.32
CA LYS A 107 -10.55 -14.18 -7.19
C LYS A 107 -11.80 -14.29 -8.06
N THR A 108 -12.94 -13.91 -7.48
CA THR A 108 -14.26 -13.89 -8.09
C THR A 108 -14.68 -12.51 -8.60
N ASP A 109 -13.90 -11.44 -8.36
CA ASP A 109 -14.29 -10.09 -8.78
C ASP A 109 -14.25 -9.98 -10.32
N PRO A 110 -15.39 -9.66 -10.98
CA PRO A 110 -15.46 -9.54 -12.44
C PRO A 110 -14.77 -8.30 -13.00
N ARG A 111 -14.44 -7.31 -12.15
CA ARG A 111 -13.79 -6.05 -12.55
C ARG A 111 -12.29 -6.19 -12.77
N LEU A 112 -11.71 -7.32 -12.35
CA LEU A 112 -10.30 -7.64 -12.53
C LEU A 112 -10.11 -8.46 -13.81
N SER A 113 -9.25 -7.97 -14.70
CA SER A 113 -8.81 -8.74 -15.87
C SER A 113 -8.08 -10.01 -15.45
N GLY A 114 -8.23 -11.10 -16.22
CA GLY A 114 -7.50 -12.36 -15.99
C GLY A 114 -5.99 -12.14 -15.83
N GLU A 115 -5.41 -11.27 -16.66
CA GLU A 115 -4.00 -10.89 -16.61
C GLU A 115 -3.56 -10.21 -15.30
N LEU A 116 -4.47 -9.49 -14.62
CA LEU A 116 -4.16 -8.87 -13.33
C LEU A 116 -4.24 -9.93 -12.23
N LYS A 117 -5.24 -10.82 -12.28
CA LYS A 117 -5.37 -11.94 -11.34
C LYS A 117 -4.16 -12.87 -11.40
N GLU A 118 -3.72 -13.24 -12.59
CA GLU A 118 -2.53 -14.07 -12.81
C GLU A 118 -1.27 -13.40 -12.28
N TRP A 119 -1.07 -12.11 -12.62
CA TRP A 119 0.07 -11.35 -12.11
C TRP A 119 0.09 -11.32 -10.59
N VAL A 120 -1.04 -11.01 -9.93
CA VAL A 120 -1.03 -10.93 -8.47
C VAL A 120 -0.82 -12.30 -7.83
N ASN A 121 -1.45 -13.36 -8.33
CA ASN A 121 -1.23 -14.72 -7.80
C ASN A 121 0.25 -15.12 -7.88
N ALA A 122 0.96 -14.70 -8.93
CA ALA A 122 2.39 -14.94 -9.07
C ALA A 122 3.24 -13.98 -8.21
N ALA A 123 2.82 -12.73 -8.02
CA ALA A 123 3.61 -11.66 -7.41
C ALA A 123 3.43 -11.55 -5.88
N ALA A 124 2.21 -11.76 -5.36
CA ALA A 124 1.88 -11.53 -3.95
C ALA A 124 2.80 -12.22 -2.94
N PRO A 125 3.19 -13.50 -3.13
CA PRO A 125 4.13 -14.15 -2.21
C PRO A 125 5.52 -13.51 -2.15
N ARG A 126 5.84 -12.62 -3.10
CA ARG A 126 7.18 -12.04 -3.29
C ARG A 126 7.23 -10.54 -3.04
N ILE A 127 6.16 -9.80 -3.33
CA ILE A 127 6.18 -8.33 -3.32
C ILE A 127 5.01 -7.69 -2.58
N GLN A 128 4.18 -8.46 -1.89
CA GLN A 128 3.27 -7.88 -0.93
C GLN A 128 4.03 -7.55 0.35
N VAL A 129 4.06 -6.26 0.70
CA VAL A 129 4.62 -5.77 1.95
C VAL A 129 3.52 -5.78 3.00
N ARG A 130 3.69 -6.67 3.98
CA ARG A 130 2.86 -6.74 5.21
C ARG A 130 3.61 -6.06 6.35
N TRP A 131 2.91 -5.76 7.44
CA TRP A 131 3.50 -5.09 8.59
C TRP A 131 2.83 -5.45 9.91
N ALA A 132 3.48 -5.06 11.00
CA ALA A 132 2.92 -4.92 12.32
C ALA A 132 3.12 -3.48 12.84
N TRP A 133 2.44 -3.15 13.93
CA TRP A 133 2.67 -1.93 14.68
C TRP A 133 3.39 -2.25 15.98
N SER A 134 4.52 -1.58 16.23
CA SER A 134 5.34 -1.78 17.42
C SER A 134 5.51 -0.46 18.14
N SER A 135 4.95 -0.33 19.34
CA SER A 135 4.89 0.95 20.07
C SER A 135 4.32 2.12 19.24
N GLY A 136 3.43 1.80 18.30
CA GLY A 136 2.85 2.76 17.36
C GLY A 136 3.71 3.08 16.15
N ASP A 137 4.85 2.44 15.93
CA ASP A 137 5.65 2.59 14.71
C ASP A 137 5.36 1.50 13.68
N PHE A 138 5.53 1.86 12.41
CA PHE A 138 5.30 0.97 11.27
C PHE A 138 6.50 0.05 11.07
N GLU A 139 6.29 -1.27 11.16
CA GLU A 139 7.34 -2.28 11.01
C GLU A 139 6.94 -3.30 9.93
N PRO A 140 7.53 -3.27 8.72
CA PRO A 140 7.20 -4.24 7.68
C PRO A 140 7.80 -5.62 7.97
N ASP A 141 7.02 -6.69 7.75
CA ASP A 141 7.43 -8.09 7.98
C ASP A 141 8.38 -8.60 6.89
N LEU A 142 8.05 -8.28 5.63
CA LEU A 142 8.83 -8.62 4.45
C LEU A 142 8.75 -7.44 3.49
N ASP A 143 9.87 -6.71 3.38
CA ASP A 143 10.03 -5.67 2.39
C ASP A 143 11.30 -5.91 1.57
N LEU A 144 11.17 -5.87 0.25
CA LEU A 144 12.30 -5.99 -0.67
C LEU A 144 13.04 -4.65 -0.76
N LEU A 145 13.67 -4.24 0.33
CA LEU A 145 14.50 -3.05 0.37
C LEU A 145 15.60 -3.12 -0.73
N PRO A 146 16.03 -1.98 -1.29
CA PRO A 146 17.03 -1.91 -2.35
C PRO A 146 18.33 -2.65 -2.01
#